data_AF-A0A945V4Q4-F1
#
_entry.id   AF-A0A945V4Q4-F1
#
_cell.length_a   1.000
_cell.length_b   1.000
_cell.length_c   1.000
_cell.angle_alpha   90.00
_cell.angle_beta   90.00
_cell.angle_gamma   90.00
#
_symmetry.space_group_name_H-M   'P 1'
#
loop_
_entity.id
_entity.type
_entity.pdbx_description
1 polymer ?
#
loop_
_entity_poly.entity_id
_entity_poly.type
_entity_poly.pdbx_seq_one_letter_code
_entity_poly.pdbx_strand_id
1 'polypeptide(L)' 'NEDGSGRIDHIAFNAKGLTKMLAKLDDLGIDYLERRVDANSRYQVFFFDPNGVKIELDFQASEAGDRVPSKGDESIAAE' A
#
# COMPACT_ATOMS: atom_id res chain seq x y z
N ASN A 1 9.09 -21.63 -25.49
CA ASN A 1 9.51 -20.40 -24.78
C ASN A 1 8.45 -19.36 -25.02
N GLU A 2 8.21 -18.47 -24.05
CA GLU A 2 7.15 -17.44 -24.04
C GLU A 2 5.84 -17.87 -23.38
N ASP A 3 5.97 -18.35 -22.14
CA ASP A 3 4.94 -18.19 -21.12
C ASP A 3 4.82 -16.68 -20.84
N GLY A 4 4.12 -15.97 -21.73
CA GLY A 4 3.72 -14.58 -21.57
C GLY A 4 2.68 -14.50 -20.46
N SER A 5 3.13 -14.79 -19.25
CA SER A 5 2.29 -14.79 -18.08
C SER A 5 1.99 -13.33 -17.74
N GLY A 6 0.94 -12.78 -18.36
CA GLY A 6 0.31 -11.52 -17.98
C GLY A 6 -0.29 -11.57 -16.58
N ARG A 7 0.50 -12.02 -15.60
CA ARG A 7 0.23 -11.97 -14.18
C ARG A 7 0.59 -10.57 -13.76
N ILE A 8 -0.44 -9.86 -13.34
CA ILE A 8 -0.27 -8.58 -12.66
C ILE A 8 0.39 -8.91 -11.33
N ASP A 9 1.66 -8.53 -11.19
CA ASP A 9 2.43 -8.72 -9.96
C ASP A 9 1.94 -7.74 -8.89
N HIS A 10 1.78 -6.47 -9.28
CA HIS A 10 1.20 -5.45 -8.43
C HIS A 10 0.38 -4.43 -9.24
N ILE A 11 -0.50 -3.72 -8.54
CA ILE A 11 -1.26 -2.58 -9.07
C ILE A 11 -1.05 -1.37 -8.17
N ALA A 12 -0.50 -0.30 -8.73
CA ALA A 12 -0.36 0.97 -8.05
C ALA A 12 -1.50 1.92 -8.39
N PHE A 13 -2.13 2.51 -7.37
CA PHE A 13 -3.16 3.53 -7.53
C PHE A 13 -2.78 4.81 -6.80
N ASN A 14 -3.01 5.95 -7.44
CA ASN A 14 -3.01 7.22 -6.72
C ASN A 14 -4.35 7.39 -6.00
N ALA A 15 -4.30 7.48 -4.68
CA ALA A 15 -5.47 7.59 -3.83
C ALA A 15 -5.42 8.87 -2.98
N LYS A 16 -6.59 9.29 -2.51
CA LYS A 16 -6.76 10.41 -1.57
C LYS A 16 -7.60 9.94 -0.40
N GLY A 17 -7.35 10.52 0.77
CA GLY A 17 -8.04 10.18 2.01
C GLY A 17 -7.37 9.02 2.74
N LEU A 18 -6.07 9.12 3.00
CA LEU A 18 -5.27 8.09 3.70
C LEU A 18 -5.98 7.54 4.93
N THR A 19 -6.39 8.42 5.86
CA THR A 19 -7.05 8.03 7.11
C THR A 19 -8.31 7.19 6.88
N LYS A 20 -9.11 7.52 5.86
CA LYS A 20 -10.33 6.75 5.54
C LYS A 20 -9.99 5.39 4.96
N MET A 21 -8.94 5.31 4.14
CA MET A 21 -8.50 4.04 3.56
C MET A 21 -7.94 3.11 4.64
N LEU A 22 -7.06 3.61 5.51
CA LEU A 22 -6.51 2.83 6.62
C LEU A 22 -7.61 2.32 7.55
N ALA A 23 -8.56 3.18 7.94
CA ALA A 23 -9.70 2.77 8.77
C ALA A 23 -10.55 1.70 8.09
N LYS A 24 -10.69 1.76 6.76
CA LYS A 24 -11.40 0.73 6.00
C LYS A 24 -10.62 -0.59 5.95
N LEU A 25 -9.31 -0.54 5.78
CA LEU A 25 -8.47 -1.75 5.80
C LEU A 25 -8.51 -2.43 7.18
N ASP A 26 -8.45 -1.63 8.26
CA ASP A 26 -8.58 -2.09 9.65
C ASP A 26 -9.96 -2.72 9.93
N ASP A 27 -11.05 -2.06 9.51
CA ASP A 27 -12.42 -2.59 9.61
C ASP A 27 -12.61 -3.91 8.85
N LEU A 28 -11.92 -4.05 7.71
CA LEU A 28 -11.92 -5.28 6.92
C LEU A 28 -10.95 -6.35 7.46
N GLY A 29 -10.13 -6.03 8.47
CA GLY A 29 -9.09 -6.93 9.00
C GLY A 29 -8.03 -7.31 7.98
N ILE A 30 -7.75 -6.42 7.01
CA ILE A 30 -6.74 -6.63 5.97
C ILE A 30 -5.40 -6.16 6.51
N ASP A 31 -4.39 -7.04 6.47
CA ASP A 31 -3.03 -6.67 6.82
C ASP A 31 -2.44 -5.76 5.75
N TYR A 32 -1.87 -4.63 6.18
CA TYR A 32 -1.29 -3.63 5.30
C TYR A 32 0.02 -3.10 5.87
N LEU A 33 0.89 -2.66 4.97
CA LEU A 33 2.16 -2.05 5.29
C LEU A 33 2.17 -0.60 4.82
N GLU A 34 2.49 0.29 5.74
CA GLU A 34 2.69 1.70 5.44
C GLU A 34 4.18 1.96 5.17
N ARG A 35 4.48 2.66 4.08
CA ARG A 35 5.84 3.08 3.73
C ARG A 35 5.85 4.57 3.44
N ARG A 36 6.80 5.26 4.06
CA ARG A 36 7.05 6.67 3.79
C ARG A 36 8.43 6.81 3.16
N VAL A 37 8.48 7.27 1.91
CA VAL A 37 9.75 7.42 1.17
C VAL A 37 10.54 8.61 1.71
N ASP A 38 9.86 9.74 1.95
CA ASP A 38 10.43 10.94 2.58
C ASP A 38 9.37 11.70 3.37
N ALA A 39 9.80 12.52 4.33
CA ALA A 39 8.90 13.36 5.13
C ALA A 39 7.99 14.27 4.28
N ASN A 40 8.42 14.69 3.09
CA ASN A 40 7.68 15.64 2.24
C ASN A 40 7.19 15.06 0.90
N SER A 41 7.49 13.79 0.59
CA SER A 41 7.32 13.30 -0.79
C SER A 41 6.03 12.49 -0.97
N ARG A 42 6.00 11.24 -0.52
CA ARG A 42 4.84 10.34 -0.72
C ARG A 42 4.68 9.36 0.45
N TYR A 43 3.42 9.01 0.68
CA TYR A 43 3.03 7.97 1.62
C TYR A 43 2.40 6.84 0.85
N GLN A 44 2.94 5.63 0.98
CA GLN A 44 2.52 4.47 0.23
C GLN A 44 1.92 3.45 1.19
N VAL A 45 0.84 2.81 0.79
CA VAL A 45 0.22 1.71 1.54
C VAL A 45 0.21 0.48 0.66
N PHE A 46 0.79 -0.61 1.15
CA PHE A 46 0.85 -1.89 0.48
C PHE A 46 -0.07 -2.87 1.18
N PHE A 47 -0.81 -3.68 0.44
CA PHE A 47 -1.57 -4.80 0.97
C PHE A 47 -1.81 -5.82 -0.14
N PHE A 48 -2.22 -7.03 0.23
CA PHE A 48 -2.60 -8.04 -0.74
C PHE A 48 -4.12 -8.11 -0.89
N ASP A 49 -4.57 -8.18 -2.14
CA ASP A 49 -5.93 -8.63 -2.44
C ASP A 49 -6.05 -10.14 -2.16
N PRO A 50 -7.23 -10.67 -1.83
CA PRO A 50 -7.50 -12.11 -1.68
C PRO A 50 -7.00 -13.02 -2.81
N ASN A 51 -6.77 -12.51 -4.02
CA ASN A 51 -6.19 -13.26 -5.14
C ASN A 51 -4.65 -13.30 -5.10
N GLY A 52 -4.00 -12.68 -4.11
CA GLY A 52 -2.55 -12.59 -3.97
C GLY A 52 -1.90 -11.51 -4.82
N VAL A 53 -2.67 -10.56 -5.36
CA VAL A 53 -2.14 -9.41 -6.11
C VAL A 53 -1.76 -8.33 -5.11
N LYS A 54 -0.52 -7.81 -5.23
CA LYS A 54 -0.05 -6.71 -4.38
C LYS A 54 -0.67 -5.40 -4.84
N ILE A 55 -1.35 -4.70 -3.95
CA ILE A 55 -1.92 -3.40 -4.21
C ILE A 55 -1.07 -2.34 -3.52
N GLU A 56 -0.59 -1.37 -4.30
CA GLU A 56 0.12 -0.18 -3.82
C GLU A 56 -0.82 1.02 -3.93
N LEU A 57 -0.95 1.78 -2.85
CA LEU A 57 -1.71 3.03 -2.83
C LEU A 57 -0.79 4.20 -2.49
N ASP A 58 -0.59 5.08 -3.46
CA ASP A 58 0.15 6.33 -3.28
C ASP A 58 -0.78 7.45 -2.78
N PHE A 59 -0.48 7.97 -1.61
CA PHE A 59 -1.11 9.14 -0.99
C PHE A 59 -0.13 10.32 -0.93
N GLN A 60 -0.68 11.53 -0.87
CA GLN A 60 0.12 12.73 -0.68
C GLN A 60 0.70 12.75 0.74
N ALA A 61 1.98 13.12 0.88
CA ALA A 61 2.64 13.23 2.19
C ALA A 61 1.91 14.21 3.14
N SER A 62 1.27 15.25 2.58
CA SER A 62 0.43 16.20 3.32
C SER A 62 -0.75 15.53 4.04
N GLU A 63 -1.26 14.40 3.54
CA GLU A 63 -2.35 13.64 4.20
C GLU A 63 -1.84 12.80 5.36
N ALA A 64 -0.59 12.34 5.29
CA ALA A 64 0.06 11.62 6.39
C ALA A 64 0.43 12.56 7.53
N GLY A 65 0.84 13.80 7.24
CA GLY A 65 1.29 14.75 8.25
C GLY A 65 2.44 14.17 9.09
N ASP A 66 2.25 14.10 10.41
CA ASP A 66 3.19 13.49 11.36
C ASP A 66 2.98 11.99 11.57
N ARG A 67 2.11 11.33 10.78
CA ARG A 67 1.97 9.86 10.86
C ARG A 67 3.32 9.20 10.58
N VAL A 68 3.73 8.41 11.56
CA VAL A 68 4.83 7.48 11.42
C VAL A 68 4.21 6.20 10.85
N PRO A 69 4.74 5.65 9.73
CA PRO A 69 4.27 4.37 9.23
C PRO A 69 4.38 3.34 10.35
N SER A 70 3.26 2.71 10.69
CA SER A 70 3.28 1.61 11.63
C SER A 70 4.00 0.43 10.96
N LYS A 71 4.82 -0.29 11.73
CA LYS A 71 5.63 -1.40 11.24
C LYS A 71 4.70 -2.58 10.91
N GLY A 72 4.02 -2.50 9.77
CA GLY A 72 3.27 -3.61 9.18
C GLY A 72 4.21 -4.74 8.78
N ASP A 73 3.64 -5.86 8.33
CA ASP A 73 4.44 -7.01 7.94
C ASP A 73 5.35 -6.66 6.73
N GLU A 74 6.68 -6.67 6.95
CA GLU A 74 7.66 -6.28 5.91
C GLU A 74 7.63 -7.22 4.70
N SER A 75 7.05 -8.43 4.83
CA SER A 75 6.85 -9.35 3.72
C SER A 75 5.86 -8.80 2.68
N ILE A 76 5.02 -7.83 3.07
CA ILE A 76 4.10 -7.12 2.16
C ILE A 76 4.86 -6.10 1.28
N ALA A 77 5.97 -5.55 1.75
CA ALA A 77 6.82 -4.66 0.95
C ALA A 77 7.70 -5.41 -0.05
N ALA A 78 7.99 -6.70 0.19
CA ALA A 78 8.91 -7.47 -0.66
C ALA A 78 8.41 -7.52 -2.12
N GLU A 79 9.33 -7.27 -3.05
CA GLU A 79 9.17 -7.47 -4.50
C GLU A 79 9.55 -8.89 -4.89
#